data_AF-A0A2K2DER3-F1
#
_entry.id   AF-A0A2K2DER3-F1
#
_cell.length_a   1.000
_cell.length_b   1.000
_cell.length_c   1.000
_cell.angle_alpha   90.00
_cell.angle_beta   90.00
_cell.angle_gamma   90.00
#
_symmetry.space_group_name_H-M   'P 1'
#
loop_
_entity.id
_entity.type
_entity.pdbx_description
1 polymer ?
#
loop_
_entity_poly.entity_id
_entity_poly.type
_entity_poly.pdbx_seq_one_letter_code
_entity_poly.pdbx_strand_id
1 'polypeptide(L)'
;MARLTWTTVHSAFNISPPNNMAHILGAWLQGIDKTLHPLILVGAAAVFWSIWLCLNDIVFYKKKIHSCMQVLLLCTNWLRLWALLQKVQHNEPMESGAKRLEWITRSLFSGLDAF
;
A
#
# COMPACT_ATOMS: atom_id res chain seq x y z
N MET A 1 7.38 8.30 -6.96
CA MET A 1 6.25 7.89 -6.10
C MET A 1 6.16 6.38 -6.00
N ALA A 2 5.80 5.66 -7.08
CA ALA A 2 5.63 4.20 -7.04
C ALA A 2 6.81 3.42 -6.42
N ARG A 3 8.06 3.70 -6.82
CA ARG A 3 9.24 3.00 -6.28
C ARG A 3 9.36 3.15 -4.76
N LEU A 4 9.20 4.37 -4.24
CA LEU A 4 9.28 4.65 -2.81
C LEU A 4 8.11 4.03 -2.03
N THR A 5 6.89 4.11 -2.58
CA THR A 5 5.72 3.47 -1.99
C THR A 5 5.92 1.96 -1.88
N TRP A 6 6.40 1.31 -2.95
CA TRP A 6 6.67 -0.13 -2.96
C TRP A 6 7.86 -0.53 -2.07
N THR A 7 8.91 0.29 -1.95
CA THR A 7 9.98 0.03 -0.97
C THR A 7 9.48 0.11 0.46
N THR A 8 8.59 1.05 0.79
CA THR A 8 7.99 1.14 2.12
C THR A 8 7.10 -0.06 2.42
N VAL A 9 6.30 -0.52 1.45
CA VAL A 9 5.50 -1.75 1.57
C VAL A 9 6.41 -2.96 1.77
N HIS A 10 7.53 -3.05 1.04
CA HIS A 10 8.52 -4.10 1.22
C HIS A 10 9.12 -4.08 2.62
N SER A 11 9.55 -2.91 3.12
CA SER A 11 10.05 -2.77 4.50
C SER A 11 9.00 -3.13 5.55
N ALA A 12 7.71 -2.87 5.27
CA ALA A 12 6.64 -3.13 6.21
C ALA A 12 6.23 -4.61 6.30
N PHE A 13 6.19 -5.31 5.17
CA PHE A 13 5.60 -6.65 5.12
C PHE A 13 6.58 -7.73 4.66
N ASN A 14 7.80 -7.34 4.30
CA ASN A 14 8.81 -8.21 3.67
C ASN A 14 8.31 -8.86 2.38
N ILE A 15 7.38 -8.20 1.68
CA ILE A 15 6.81 -8.66 0.40
C ILE A 15 7.59 -7.97 -0.72
N SER A 16 8.19 -8.73 -1.62
CA SER A 16 8.92 -8.17 -2.75
C SER A 16 7.99 -7.34 -3.63
N PRO A 17 8.44 -6.18 -4.13
CA PRO A 17 7.63 -5.36 -5.01
C PRO A 17 7.32 -6.12 -6.31
N PRO A 18 6.10 -5.99 -6.85
CA PRO A 18 5.75 -6.66 -8.09
C PRO A 18 6.47 -6.01 -9.27
N ASN A 19 6.99 -6.83 -10.18
CA ASN A 19 7.71 -6.36 -11.37
C ASN A 19 6.77 -5.80 -12.45
N ASN A 20 5.62 -6.44 -12.67
CA ASN A 20 4.61 -6.04 -13.65
C ASN A 20 3.25 -6.65 -13.32
N MET A 21 2.20 -6.27 -14.06
CA MET A 21 0.83 -6.75 -13.84
C MET A 21 0.70 -8.27 -14.02
N ALA A 22 1.40 -8.86 -14.99
CA ALA A 22 1.39 -10.30 -15.22
C ALA A 22 2.00 -11.08 -14.04
N HIS A 23 3.02 -10.51 -13.38
CA HIS A 23 3.63 -11.08 -12.19
C HIS A 23 2.62 -11.13 -11.03
N ILE A 24 1.90 -10.03 -10.79
CA ILE A 24 0.90 -9.90 -9.71
C ILE A 24 -0.21 -10.92 -9.85
N LEU A 25 -0.69 -11.12 -11.08
CA LEU A 25 -1.77 -12.06 -11.39
C LEU A 25 -1.28 -13.52 -11.50
N GLY A 26 0.03 -13.74 -11.50
CA GLY A 26 0.66 -15.05 -11.66
C GLY A 26 1.49 -15.45 -10.45
N ALA A 27 2.82 -15.49 -10.64
CA ALA A 27 3.75 -16.11 -9.69
C ALA A 27 4.17 -15.23 -8.50
N TRP A 28 3.64 -14.01 -8.35
CA TRP A 28 4.15 -13.07 -7.35
C TRP A 28 4.09 -13.58 -5.91
N LEU A 29 3.03 -14.31 -5.56
CA LEU A 29 2.83 -14.85 -4.21
C LEU A 29 3.20 -16.34 -4.12
N GLN A 30 4.01 -16.85 -5.05
CA GLN A 30 4.45 -18.24 -5.02
C GLN A 30 5.25 -18.52 -3.74
N GLY A 31 4.81 -19.50 -2.94
CA GLY A 31 5.42 -19.85 -1.66
C GLY A 31 4.83 -19.12 -0.44
N ILE A 32 3.89 -18.20 -0.64
CA ILE A 32 3.11 -17.59 0.44
C ILE A 32 1.87 -18.44 0.73
N ASP A 33 1.42 -18.43 1.98
CA ASP A 33 0.20 -19.15 2.36
C ASP A 33 -1.01 -18.63 1.56
N LYS A 34 -1.75 -19.57 0.95
CA LYS A 34 -2.89 -19.25 0.06
C LYS A 34 -4.01 -18.50 0.78
N THR A 35 -4.13 -18.61 2.10
CA THR A 35 -5.13 -17.86 2.88
C THR A 35 -4.81 -16.36 2.95
N LEU A 36 -3.54 -15.99 2.79
CA LEU A 36 -3.07 -14.60 2.82
C LEU A 36 -3.10 -13.93 1.43
N HIS A 37 -3.13 -14.72 0.35
CA HIS A 37 -3.20 -14.20 -1.02
C HIS A 37 -4.29 -13.14 -1.23
N PRO A 38 -5.57 -13.37 -0.89
CA PRO A 38 -6.61 -12.37 -1.11
C PRO A 38 -6.32 -11.08 -0.32
N LEU A 39 -5.79 -11.20 0.90
CA LEU A 39 -5.44 -10.05 1.73
C LEU A 39 -4.32 -9.21 1.08
N ILE A 40 -3.28 -9.88 0.58
CA ILE A 40 -2.13 -9.22 -0.08
C ILE A 40 -2.57 -8.56 -1.38
N LEU A 41 -3.45 -9.19 -2.16
CA LEU A 41 -3.99 -8.62 -3.39
C LEU A 41 -4.86 -7.39 -3.12
N VAL A 42 -5.69 -7.40 -2.08
CA VAL A 42 -6.45 -6.22 -1.66
C VAL A 42 -5.50 -5.09 -1.24
N GLY A 43 -4.43 -5.42 -0.51
CA GLY A 43 -3.41 -4.42 -0.16
C GLY A 43 -2.67 -3.85 -1.36
N ALA A 44 -2.30 -4.69 -2.33
CA ALA A 44 -1.71 -4.25 -3.58
C ALA A 44 -2.66 -3.35 -4.38
N ALA A 45 -3.95 -3.71 -4.45
CA ALA A 45 -4.98 -2.90 -5.09
C ALA A 45 -5.10 -1.53 -4.40
N ALA A 46 -4.99 -1.44 -3.07
CA ALA A 46 -5.07 -0.18 -2.34
C ALA A 46 -3.89 0.74 -2.69
N VAL A 47 -2.69 0.17 -2.87
CA VAL A 47 -1.49 0.90 -3.34
C VAL A 47 -1.71 1.44 -4.75
N PHE A 48 -2.17 0.61 -5.69
CA PHE A 48 -2.46 1.07 -7.06
C PHE A 48 -3.53 2.14 -7.10
N TRP A 49 -4.60 1.95 -6.34
CA TRP A 49 -5.71 2.89 -6.24
C TRP A 49 -5.25 4.25 -5.70
N SER A 50 -4.38 4.25 -4.69
CA SER A 50 -3.83 5.48 -4.12
C SER A 50 -2.93 6.22 -5.10
N ILE A 51 -2.07 5.49 -5.83
CA ILE A 51 -1.23 6.09 -6.88
C ILE A 51 -2.11 6.68 -8.00
N TRP A 52 -3.12 5.94 -8.45
CA TRP A 52 -4.05 6.37 -9.48
C TRP A 52 -4.79 7.65 -9.09
N LEU A 53 -5.32 7.72 -7.86
CA LEU A 53 -5.99 8.91 -7.35
C LEU A 53 -5.06 10.12 -7.30
N CYS A 54 -3.82 9.96 -6.81
CA CYS A 54 -2.85 11.06 -6.79
C CYS A 54 -2.50 11.55 -8.20
N LEU A 55 -2.43 10.66 -9.20
CA LEU A 55 -2.21 11.05 -10.58
C LEU A 55 -3.42 11.79 -11.16
N ASN A 56 -4.64 11.35 -10.87
CA ASN A 56 -5.86 12.04 -11.28
C ASN A 56 -5.96 13.43 -10.65
N ASP A 57 -5.58 13.59 -9.39
CA ASP A 57 -5.57 14.89 -8.71
C ASP A 57 -4.62 15.90 -9.38
N ILE A 58 -3.50 15.43 -9.91
CA ILE A 58 -2.54 16.26 -10.67
C ILE A 58 -3.13 16.63 -12.04
N VAL A 59 -3.70 15.65 -12.75
CA VAL A 59 -4.19 15.84 -14.13
C VAL A 59 -5.46 16.70 -14.18
N PHE A 60 -6.44 16.42 -13.32
CA PHE A 60 -7.76 17.05 -13.38
C PHE A 60 -7.86 18.31 -12.52
N TYR A 61 -7.21 18.34 -11.35
CA TYR A 61 -7.34 19.44 -10.40
C TYR A 61 -6.09 20.34 -10.34
N LYS A 62 -5.06 20.08 -11.15
CA LYS A 62 -3.77 20.80 -11.16
C LYS A 62 -3.16 20.95 -9.76
N LYS A 63 -3.42 20.00 -8.86
CA LYS A 63 -2.83 19.99 -7.53
C LYS A 63 -1.32 19.76 -7.61
N LYS A 64 -0.58 20.20 -6.60
CA LYS A 64 0.85 19.91 -6.47
C LYS A 64 1.08 18.39 -6.44
N ILE A 65 2.25 17.96 -6.93
CA ILE A 65 2.65 16.55 -6.88
C ILE A 65 2.56 16.07 -5.44
N HIS A 66 1.72 15.06 -5.21
CA HIS A 66 1.57 14.46 -3.88
C HIS A 66 2.91 13.89 -3.41
N SER A 67 3.25 14.11 -2.14
CA SER A 67 4.45 13.48 -1.57
C SER A 67 4.23 11.98 -1.43
N CYS A 68 5.32 11.19 -1.41
CA CYS A 68 5.23 9.75 -1.18
C CYS A 68 4.52 9.42 0.16
N MET A 69 4.69 10.27 1.17
CA MET A 69 3.98 10.18 2.44
C MET A 69 2.45 10.28 2.26
N GLN A 70 1.98 11.24 1.46
CA GLN A 70 0.55 11.42 1.20
C GLN A 70 -0.04 10.21 0.47
N VAL A 71 0.68 9.65 -0.50
CA VAL A 71 0.26 8.43 -1.21
C VAL A 71 0.12 7.24 -0.24
N LEU A 72 1.09 7.08 0.68
CA LEU A 72 1.08 6.01 1.68
C LEU A 72 -0.03 6.19 2.73
N LEU A 73 -0.29 7.42 3.19
CA LEU A 73 -1.41 7.71 4.10
C LEU A 73 -2.78 7.52 3.42
N LEU A 74 -2.88 7.82 2.13
CA LEU A 74 -4.08 7.50 1.37
C LEU A 74 -4.27 5.98 1.26
N CYS A 75 -3.17 5.23 1.03
CA CYS A 75 -3.19 3.78 1.01
C CYS A 75 -3.64 3.18 2.35
N THR A 76 -3.18 3.69 3.49
CA THR A 76 -3.60 3.19 4.80
C THR A 76 -5.08 3.45 5.06
N ASN A 77 -5.63 4.57 4.59
CA ASN A 77 -7.06 4.86 4.67
C ASN A 77 -7.88 3.91 3.80
N TRP A 78 -7.45 3.62 2.57
CA TRP A 78 -8.10 2.63 1.71
C TRP A 78 -8.03 1.22 2.30
N LEU A 79 -6.89 0.84 2.87
CA LEU A 79 -6.74 -0.44 3.57
C LEU A 79 -7.75 -0.58 4.72
N ARG A 80 -7.91 0.46 5.56
CA ARG A 80 -8.90 0.47 6.65
C ARG A 80 -10.33 0.39 6.14
N LEU A 81 -10.66 1.15 5.10
CA LEU A 81 -12.00 1.12 4.52
C LEU A 81 -12.30 -0.24 3.90
N TRP A 82 -11.35 -0.83 3.18
CA TRP A 82 -11.54 -2.12 2.53
C TRP A 82 -11.44 -3.30 3.50
N ALA A 83 -10.83 -3.12 4.68
CA ALA A 83 -10.88 -4.08 5.78
C ALA A 83 -12.32 -4.34 6.24
N LEU A 84 -13.16 -3.29 6.29
CA LEU A 84 -14.58 -3.40 6.60
C LEU A 84 -15.37 -4.21 5.55
N LEU A 85 -14.86 -4.29 4.32
CA LEU A 85 -15.45 -5.05 3.22
C LEU A 85 -14.96 -6.51 3.21
N GLN A 86 -13.92 -6.86 3.97
CA GLN A 86 -13.43 -8.23 4.06
C GLN A 86 -14.30 -9.06 5.01
N LYS A 87 -14.17 -10.39 4.91
CA LYS A 87 -14.72 -11.31 5.92
C LYS A 87 -14.15 -10.95 7.29
N VAL A 88 -14.95 -11.15 8.36
CA VAL A 88 -14.56 -10.81 9.75
C VAL A 88 -13.18 -11.34 10.13
N GLN A 89 -12.83 -12.56 9.70
CA GLN A 89 -11.53 -13.20 9.96
C GLN A 89 -10.33 -12.48 9.33
N HIS A 90 -10.54 -11.66 8.29
CA HIS A 90 -9.51 -10.92 7.58
C HIS A 90 -9.49 -9.42 7.91
N ASN A 91 -10.47 -8.92 8.66
CA ASN A 91 -10.57 -7.52 9.05
C ASN A 91 -9.42 -7.12 10.00
N GLU A 92 -9.25 -7.87 11.10
CA GLU A 92 -8.17 -7.66 12.09
C GLU A 92 -6.76 -7.69 11.47
N PRO A 93 -6.40 -8.69 10.62
CA PRO A 93 -5.13 -8.68 9.90
C PRO A 93 -4.94 -7.45 9.00
N MET A 94 -6.00 -7.01 8.30
CA MET A 94 -5.91 -5.85 7.41
C MET A 94 -5.72 -4.56 8.20
N GLU A 95 -6.44 -4.39 9.30
CA GLU A 95 -6.32 -3.20 10.15
C GLU A 95 -4.94 -3.13 10.81
N SER A 96 -4.43 -4.26 11.29
CA SER A 96 -3.07 -4.38 11.80
C SER A 96 -2.03 -4.06 10.73
N GLY A 97 -2.24 -4.52 9.50
CA GLY A 97 -1.41 -4.16 8.36
C GLY A 97 -1.43 -2.66 8.08
N ALA A 98 -2.61 -2.03 8.05
CA ALA A 98 -2.75 -0.59 7.85
C ALA A 98 -2.03 0.22 8.93
N LYS A 99 -2.17 -0.16 10.21
CA LYS A 99 -1.45 0.47 11.34
C LYS A 99 0.07 0.34 11.21
N ARG A 100 0.56 -0.85 10.83
CA ARG A 100 1.99 -1.09 10.62
C ARG A 100 2.56 -0.24 9.49
N LEU A 101 1.86 -0.18 8.35
CA LEU A 101 2.28 0.62 7.20
C LEU A 101 2.28 2.12 7.53
N GLU A 102 1.29 2.59 8.28
CA GLU A 102 1.23 3.98 8.72
C GLU A 102 2.39 4.34 9.65
N TRP A 103 2.68 3.47 10.63
CA TRP A 103 3.79 3.68 11.56
C TRP A 103 5.14 3.77 10.83
N ILE A 104 5.41 2.85 9.90
CA ILE A 104 6.66 2.85 9.10
C ILE A 104 6.72 4.06 8.18
N THR A 105 5.60 4.46 7.59
CA THR A 105 5.54 5.68 6.79
C THR A 105 5.96 6.87 7.65
N ARG A 106 5.33 7.07 8.80
CA ARG A 106 5.63 8.19 9.70
C ARG A 106 7.08 8.18 10.16
N SER A 107 7.64 7.03 10.53
CA SER A 107 9.02 6.93 11.01
C SER A 107 10.05 7.24 9.92
N LEU A 108 9.82 6.78 8.68
CA LEU A 108 10.69 7.09 7.54
C LEU A 108 10.69 8.58 7.19
N PHE A 109 9.53 9.24 7.26
CA PHE A 109 9.42 10.66 6.94
C PHE A 109 9.88 11.55 8.10
N SER A 110 9.64 11.19 9.36
CA SER A 110 10.17 11.92 10.51
C SER A 110 11.70 11.84 10.62
N GLY A 111 12.30 10.74 10.16
CA GLY A 111 13.76 10.61 10.07
C GLY A 111 14.37 11.40 8.91
N LEU A 112 13.57 11.72 7.88
CA LEU A 112 14.01 12.50 6.72
C LEU A 112 14.05 14.01 7.02
N ASP A 113 13.18 14.51 7.91
CA ASP A 113 13.14 15.91 8.36
C ASP A 113 14.26 16.27 9.37
N ALA A 114 15.09 15.30 9.75
CA ALA A 114 16.18 15.45 10.72
C ALA A 114 17.57 15.70 10.07
N PHE A 115 17.61 15.95 8.75
CA PHE A 115 18.81 16.30 7.96
C PHE A 115 18.57 17.58 7.17
#